data_AF-A0A1I7KJC2-F1
#
_entry.id   AF-A0A1I7KJC2-F1
#
_cell.length_a   1.000
_cell.length_b   1.000
_cell.length_c   1.000
_cell.angle_alpha   90.00
_cell.angle_beta   90.00
_cell.angle_gamma   90.00
#
_symmetry.space_group_name_H-M   'P 1'
#
loop_
_entity.id
_entity.type
_entity.pdbx_description
1 polymer ?
#
loop_
_entity_poly.entity_id
_entity_poly.type
_entity_poly.pdbx_seq_one_letter_code
_entity_poly.pdbx_strand_id
1 'polypeptide(L)' 'MAQVTPQSCHLQLQFQVGTTVSGMPRIQNRNFTNVSPAASDDDLLAVGQALAALFDLPLHAIARVHQDAIEPGPQA' A
#
# COMPACT_ATOMS: atom_id res chain seq x y z
N MET A 1 -9.20 10.72 -25.07
CA MET A 1 -7.93 10.43 -24.38
C MET A 1 -8.30 10.33 -22.90
N ALA A 2 -8.29 9.14 -22.31
CA ALA A 2 -8.75 8.95 -20.93
C ALA A 2 -7.77 9.64 -19.98
N GLN A 3 -8.25 10.63 -19.24
CA GLN A 3 -7.45 11.37 -18.28
C GLN A 3 -7.45 10.61 -16.95
N VAL A 4 -6.53 9.65 -16.88
CA VAL A 4 -6.09 8.92 -15.69
C VAL A 4 -5.69 9.96 -14.64
N THR A 5 -6.65 10.36 -13.82
CA THR A 5 -6.43 11.33 -12.74
C THR A 5 -6.17 10.48 -11.50
N PRO A 6 -4.93 10.41 -10.98
CA PRO A 6 -4.63 9.62 -9.80
C PRO A 6 -5.37 10.24 -8.61
N GLN A 7 -6.55 9.70 -8.30
CA GLN A 7 -7.46 10.29 -7.31
C GLN A 7 -6.90 10.16 -5.89
N SER A 8 -6.06 9.16 -5.63
CA SER A 8 -5.49 8.94 -4.29
C SER A 8 -4.21 8.12 -4.36
N CYS A 9 -3.20 8.53 -3.59
CA CYS A 9 -2.03 7.71 -3.31
C CYS A 9 -2.14 7.15 -1.89
N HIS A 10 -1.94 5.84 -1.74
CA HIS A 10 -1.91 5.19 -0.43
C HIS A 10 -0.68 4.31 -0.27
N LEU A 11 -0.13 4.30 0.94
CA LEU A 11 0.99 3.44 1.31
C LEU A 11 0.41 2.18 1.93
N GLN A 12 0.82 1.03 1.41
CA GLN A 12 0.43 -0.27 1.92
C GLN A 12 1.64 -0.96 2.56
N LEU A 13 1.53 -1.21 3.86
CA LEU A 13 2.48 -1.98 4.63
C LEU A 13 1.95 -3.40 4.82
N GLN A 14 2.75 -4.40 4.49
CA GLN A 14 2.39 -5.81 4.63
C GLN A 14 3.24 -6.41 5.74
N PHE A 15 2.59 -6.93 6.78
CA PHE A 15 3.24 -7.56 7.91
C PHE A 15 2.91 -9.04 7.96
N GLN A 16 3.89 -9.90 8.22
CA GLN A 16 3.64 -11.32 8.42
C GLN A 16 3.31 -11.57 9.89
N VAL A 17 2.04 -11.79 10.22
CA VAL A 17 1.58 -11.92 11.61
C VAL A 17 1.46 -13.37 12.07
N GLY A 18 1.99 -14.32 11.30
CA GLY A 18 2.02 -15.74 11.62
C GLY A 18 1.75 -16.62 10.42
N THR A 19 1.21 -17.81 10.66
CA THR A 19 0.84 -18.81 9.66
C THR A 19 -0.61 -19.22 9.89
N THR A 20 -1.39 -19.30 8.82
CA THR A 20 -2.76 -19.81 8.85
C THR A 20 -2.74 -21.31 9.12
N VAL A 21 -3.88 -21.84 9.54
CA VAL A 21 -4.10 -23.28 9.79
C VAL A 21 -3.77 -24.18 8.59
N SER A 22 -3.71 -23.59 7.38
CA SER A 22 -3.36 -24.29 6.15
C SER A 22 -1.86 -24.23 5.81
N GLY A 23 -1.03 -23.68 6.70
CA GLY A 23 0.42 -23.50 6.50
C GLY A 23 0.80 -22.28 5.66
N MET A 24 -0.15 -21.40 5.31
CA MET A 24 0.12 -20.20 4.51
C MET A 24 0.53 -19.04 5.42
N PRO A 25 1.54 -18.22 5.09
CA PRO A 25 1.87 -17.04 5.89
C PRO A 25 0.67 -16.09 5.96
N ARG A 26 0.25 -15.74 7.18
CA ARG A 26 -0.83 -14.78 7.42
C ARG A 26 -0.25 -13.38 7.27
N ILE A 27 -0.60 -12.71 6.19
CA ILE A 27 -0.18 -11.33 5.93
C ILE A 27 -1.30 -10.39 6.42
N GLN A 28 -0.91 -9.40 7.21
CA GLN A 28 -1.74 -8.28 7.62
C GLN A 28 -1.33 -7.04 6.82
N ASN A 29 -2.24 -6.58 5.97
CA ASN A 29 -2.06 -5.37 5.17
C ASN A 29 -2.57 -4.17 5.96
N ARG A 30 -1.80 -3.09 5.92
CA ARG A 30 -2.12 -1.82 6.56
C ARG A 30 -2.00 -0.72 5.53
N ASN A 31 -3.15 -0.19 5.14
CA ASN A 31 -3.24 0.90 4.19
C ASN A 31 -3.26 2.24 4.93
N PHE A 32 -2.47 3.18 4.43
CA PHE A 32 -2.42 4.56 4.86
C PHE A 32 -2.85 5.41 3.68
N THR A 33 -4.08 5.91 3.74
CA THR A 33 -4.61 6.87 2.76
C THR A 33 -4.01 8.26 3.02
N ASN A 34 -4.15 9.18 2.07
CA ASN A 34 -3.64 10.55 2.17
C ASN A 34 -2.10 10.65 2.15
N VAL A 35 -1.45 9.80 1.37
CA VAL A 35 0.00 9.90 1.13
C VAL A 35 0.25 10.95 0.07
N SER A 36 1.18 11.86 0.34
CA SER A 36 1.55 12.91 -0.60
C SER A 36 2.01 12.30 -1.92
N PRO A 37 1.38 12.60 -3.07
CA PRO A 37 1.79 12.06 -4.35
C PRO A 37 3.18 12.59 -4.77
N ALA A 38 3.59 13.74 -4.25
CA ALA A 38 4.92 14.32 -4.42
C ALA A 38 5.98 13.75 -3.46
N ALA A 39 5.63 12.82 -2.57
CA ALA A 39 6.62 12.15 -1.74
C ALA A 39 7.54 11.29 -2.59
N SER A 40 8.85 11.42 -2.34
CA SER A 40 9.87 10.60 -2.98
C SER A 40 9.76 9.15 -2.50
N ASP A 41 10.17 8.22 -3.36
CA ASP A 41 10.17 6.78 -3.06
C ASP A 41 11.03 6.47 -1.83
N ASP A 42 12.16 7.15 -1.69
CA ASP A 42 13.07 7.03 -0.54
C ASP A 42 12.40 7.47 0.77
N ASP A 43 11.68 8.60 0.75
CA ASP A 43 10.95 9.14 1.90
C ASP A 43 9.81 8.19 2.31
N LEU A 44 9.08 7.67 1.32
CA LEU A 44 8.03 6.67 1.54
C LEU A 44 8.57 5.35 2.10
N LEU A 45 9.74 4.92 1.63
CA LEU A 45 10.40 3.73 2.13
C LEU A 45 10.89 3.95 3.57
N ALA A 46 11.52 5.08 3.86
CA ALA A 46 12.00 5.44 5.19
C ALA A 46 10.86 5.55 6.19
N VAL A 47 9.78 6.26 5.85
CA VAL A 47 8.57 6.38 6.68
C VAL A 47 7.88 5.03 6.84
N GLY A 48 7.79 4.24 5.78
CA GLY A 48 7.24 2.89 5.81
C GLY A 48 8.04 1.97 6.74
N GLN A 49 9.37 2.02 6.68
CA GLN A 49 10.28 1.28 7.56
C GLN A 49 10.16 1.75 9.01
N ALA A 50 10.08 3.06 9.26
CA ALA A 50 9.91 3.61 10.60
C ALA A 50 8.56 3.22 11.22
N LEU A 51 7.47 3.32 10.43
CA LEU A 51 6.16 2.80 10.81
C LEU A 51 6.23 1.29 11.08
N ALA A 52 6.90 0.54 10.23
CA ALA A 52 7.08 -0.89 10.42
C ALA A 52 7.85 -1.22 11.71
N ALA A 53 8.90 -0.47 12.03
CA ALA A 53 9.68 -0.64 13.25
C ALA A 53 8.90 -0.28 14.53
N LEU A 54 7.88 0.57 14.43
CA LEU A 54 6.91 0.82 15.51
C LEU A 54 5.98 -0.38 15.74
N PHE A 55 5.85 -1.28 14.77
CA PHE A 55 5.10 -2.51 14.91
C PHE A 55 6.06 -3.66 15.24
N ASP A 56 5.79 -4.39 16.31
CA ASP A 56 6.51 -5.62 16.68
C ASP A 56 6.08 -6.78 15.77
N LEU A 57 6.10 -6.57 14.46
CA LEU A 57 5.66 -7.51 13.44
C LEU A 57 6.69 -7.53 12.32
N PRO A 58 7.06 -8.72 11.80
CA PRO A 58 8.01 -8.78 10.70
C PRO A 58 7.38 -8.16 9.45
N LEU A 59 7.99 -7.07 9.00
CA LEU A 59 7.64 -6.42 7.75
C LEU A 59 7.92 -7.38 6.60
N HIS A 60 6.88 -7.69 5.85
CA HIS A 60 6.97 -8.51 4.64
C HIS A 60 7.28 -7.66 3.42
N ALA A 61 6.55 -6.55 3.24
CA ALA A 61 6.74 -5.67 2.09
C ALA A 61 6.13 -4.28 2.31
N ILE A 62 6.70 -3.28 1.64
CA ILE A 62 6.18 -1.91 1.55
C ILE A 62 5.83 -1.68 0.09
N ALA A 63 4.58 -1.26 -0.17
CA ALA A 63 4.11 -0.99 -1.51
C ALA A 63 3.42 0.38 -1.54
N ARG A 64 3.73 1.17 -2.57
CA ARG A 64 2.98 2.38 -2.91
C ARG A 64 1.91 1.98 -3.91
N VAL A 65 0.66 2.29 -3.61
CA VAL A 65 -0.46 2.04 -4.51
C VAL A 65 -1.05 3.37 -4.93
N HIS A 66 -1.03 3.61 -6.22
CA HIS A 66 -1.81 4.67 -6.84
C HIS A 66 -3.17 4.10 -7.17
N GLN A 67 -4.20 4.65 -6.55
CA GLN A 67 -5.56 4.34 -6.94
C GLN A 67 -5.90 5.19 -8.15
N ASP A 68 -5.86 4.55 -9.30
CA ASP A 68 -6.40 5.11 -10.53
C ASP A 68 -7.87 4.76 -10.65
N ALA A 69 -8.71 5.77 -10.77
CA ALA A 69 -10.12 5.55 -11.04
C ALA A 69 -10.25 5.15 -12.51
N ILE A 70 -10.33 3.85 -12.75
CA ILE A 70 -10.76 3.34 -14.05
C ILE A 70 -12.27 3.59 -14.10
N GLU A 71 -12.69 4.74 -14.62
CA GLU A 71 -14.09 4.97 -14.95
C GLU A 71 -14.53 3.87 -15.93
N PRO A 72 -15.53 3.02 -15.61
CA PRO A 72 -16.06 2.11 -16.60
C PRO A 72 -16.69 2.97 -17.69
N GLY A 73 -16.05 3.01 -18.86
CA GLY A 73 -16.54 3.76 -20.01
C GLY A 73 -18.01 3.40 -20.31
N PRO A 74 -18.82 4.35 -20.80
CA PRO A 74 -20.22 4.08 -21.10
C PRO A 74 -20.29 2.91 -22.08
N GLN A 75 -20.93 1.82 -21.67
CA GLN A 75 -21.29 0.74 -22.57
C GLN A 75 -22.28 1.33 -23.58
N ALA A 76 -21.83 1.40 -24.84
CA ALA A 76 -22.59 1.88 -25.99
C ALA A 76 -23.76 0.97 -26.33
#